data_AF-A0A364NM43-F1
#
_entry.id   AF-A0A364NM43-F1
#
_cell.length_a   1.000
_cell.length_b   1.000
_cell.length_c   1.000
_cell.angle_alpha   90.00
_cell.angle_beta   90.00
_cell.angle_gamma   90.00
#
_symmetry.space_group_name_H-M   'P 1'
#
loop_
_entity.id
_entity.type
_entity.pdbx_description
1 polymer ?
#
loop_
_entity_poly.entity_id
_entity_poly.type
_entity_poly.pdbx_seq_one_letter_code
_entity_poly.pdbx_strand_id
1 'polypeptide(L)'
;MLLCVLLVGILFAIHNTTPVTIDLIFLTLPQASLSLWLLGAFVIGGVLGVLLSSFIIFSLKAKIHFLKRNIQSAKSELDKLKTSGVKDLV
;
A
#
# COMPACT_ATOMS: atom_id res chain seq x y z
N MET A 1 -11.94 -12.06 -12.75
CA MET A 1 -11.55 -10.63 -12.72
C MET A 1 -10.26 -10.36 -13.49
N LEU A 2 -9.12 -10.96 -13.13
CA LEU A 2 -7.84 -10.72 -13.83
C LEU A 2 -7.89 -11.03 -15.34
N LEU A 3 -8.59 -12.11 -15.72
CA LEU A 3 -8.78 -12.51 -17.12
C LEU A 3 -9.61 -11.48 -17.93
N CYS A 4 -10.61 -10.85 -17.30
CA CYS A 4 -11.41 -9.79 -17.93
C CYS A 4 -10.57 -8.54 -18.18
N VAL A 5 -9.73 -8.16 -17.21
CA VAL A 5 -8.81 -7.02 -17.34
C VAL A 5 -7.79 -7.26 -18.46
N LEU A 6 -7.25 -8.48 -18.56
CA LEU A 6 -6.37 -8.89 -19.66
C LEU A 6 -7.07 -8.83 -21.02
N LEU A 7 -8.28 -9.39 -21.14
CA LEU A 7 -9.06 -9.35 -22.38
C LEU A 7 -9.35 -7.93 -22.83
N VAL A 8 -9.77 -7.05 -21.92
CA VAL A 8 -10.03 -5.63 -22.23
C VAL A 8 -8.74 -4.93 -22.64
N GLY A 9 -7.60 -5.21 -21.99
CA GLY A 9 -6.30 -4.66 -22.36
C GLY A 9 -5.83 -5.10 -23.74
N ILE A 10 -6.03 -6.38 -24.09
CA ILE A 10 -5.68 -6.93 -25.41
C ILE A 10 -6.58 -6.34 -26.51
N LEU A 11 -7.89 -6.22 -26.27
CA LEU A 11 -8.83 -5.56 -27.18
C LEU A 11 -8.47 -4.09 -27.39
N PHE A 12 -8.08 -3.37 -26.33
CA PHE A 12 -7.58 -1.99 -26.43
C PHE A 12 -6.26 -1.90 -27.22
N ALA A 13 -5.37 -2.89 -27.09
CA ALA A 13 -4.09 -2.97 -27.82
C ALA A 13 -4.29 -3.18 -29.33
N ILE A 14 -5.20 -4.06 -29.70
CA ILE A 14 -5.45 -4.43 -31.10
C ILE A 14 -6.25 -3.35 -31.83
N HIS A 15 -7.19 -2.68 -31.16
CA HIS A 15 -8.10 -1.73 -31.82
C HIS A 15 -7.63 -0.27 -31.83
N ASN A 16 -6.66 0.12 -30.98
CA ASN A 16 -6.13 1.49 -30.87
C ASN A 16 -4.63 1.56 -31.20
N THR A 17 -4.23 1.00 -32.35
CA THR A 17 -2.86 1.09 -32.89
C THR A 17 -2.57 2.44 -33.56
N THR A 18 -3.53 3.37 -33.58
CA THR A 18 -3.30 4.73 -34.06
C THR A 18 -2.31 5.43 -33.12
N PRO A 19 -1.22 6.02 -33.63
CA PRO A 19 -0.31 6.80 -32.80
C PRO A 19 -1.03 8.08 -32.37
N VAL A 20 -1.27 8.23 -31.07
CA VAL A 20 -1.96 9.41 -30.52
C VAL A 20 -1.00 10.12 -29.59
N THR A 21 -0.80 11.40 -29.84
CA THR A 21 -0.04 12.27 -28.95
C THR A 21 -0.88 12.53 -27.71
N ILE A 22 -0.44 12.05 -26.54
CA ILE A 22 -1.12 12.34 -25.28
C ILE A 22 -0.57 13.65 -24.75
N ASP A 23 -1.43 14.64 -24.59
CA ASP A 23 -1.08 15.93 -24.00
C ASP A 23 -1.56 15.97 -22.55
N LEU A 24 -0.63 15.89 -21.61
CA LEU A 24 -0.91 15.73 -20.18
C LEU A 24 -1.05 17.07 -19.45
N ILE A 25 -1.59 18.10 -20.10
CA ILE A 25 -1.71 19.52 -19.68
C ILE A 25 -0.37 20.22 -19.37
N PHE A 26 0.58 19.53 -18.75
CA PHE A 26 1.93 19.97 -18.40
C PHE A 26 3.04 19.22 -19.15
N LEU A 27 2.71 18.11 -19.82
CA LEU A 27 3.70 17.24 -20.46
C LEU A 27 3.12 16.60 -21.72
N THR A 28 3.72 16.87 -22.88
CA THR A 28 3.33 16.20 -24.12
C THR A 28 4.16 14.93 -24.28
N LEU A 29 3.50 13.78 -24.33
CA LEU A 29 4.17 12.49 -24.41
C LEU A 29 4.50 12.13 -25.87
N PRO A 30 5.65 11.50 -26.13
CA PRO A 30 6.06 11.13 -27.49
C PRO A 30 5.03 10.21 -28.13
N GLN A 31 4.96 10.27 -29.48
CA GLN A 31 4.07 9.43 -30.26
C GLN A 31 4.33 7.95 -29.94
N ALA A 32 3.35 7.35 -29.30
CA ALA A 32 3.29 5.93 -29.04
C ALA A 32 1.84 5.49 -29.12
N SER A 33 1.61 4.18 -29.24
CA SER A 33 0.25 3.65 -29.19
C SER A 33 -0.38 3.95 -27.83
N LEU A 34 -1.65 4.37 -27.81
CA LEU A 34 -2.40 4.63 -26.58
C LEU A 34 -2.32 3.46 -25.60
N SER A 35 -2.32 2.25 -26.14
CA SER A 35 -2.26 1.01 -25.37
C SER A 35 -0.95 0.85 -24.60
N LEU A 36 0.17 1.36 -25.12
CA LEU A 36 1.46 1.37 -24.41
C LEU A 36 1.40 2.31 -23.21
N TRP A 37 0.86 3.52 -23.40
CA TRP A 37 0.68 4.48 -22.31
C TRP A 37 -0.27 3.97 -21.24
N LEU A 38 -1.39 3.36 -21.64
CA LEU A 38 -2.38 2.81 -20.72
C LEU A 38 -1.80 1.64 -19.91
N LEU A 39 -1.08 0.72 -20.57
CA LEU A 39 -0.42 -0.40 -19.91
C LEU A 39 0.69 0.09 -18.96
N GLY A 40 1.52 1.04 -19.42
CA GLY A 40 2.57 1.63 -18.62
C GLY A 40 2.02 2.31 -17.36
N ALA A 41 1.00 3.15 -17.52
CA ALA A 41 0.33 3.80 -16.39
C ALA A 41 -0.31 2.79 -15.43
N PHE A 42 -0.92 1.71 -15.95
CA PHE A 42 -1.52 0.67 -15.13
C PHE A 42 -0.47 -0.09 -14.31
N VAL A 43 0.65 -0.49 -14.93
CA VAL A 43 1.74 -1.18 -14.23
C VAL A 43 2.36 -0.26 -13.18
N ILE A 44 2.65 0.99 -13.53
CA ILE A 44 3.22 1.97 -12.60
C ILE A 44 2.26 2.22 -11.43
N GLY A 45 0.98 2.46 -11.71
CA GLY A 45 -0.04 2.67 -10.68
C GLY A 45 -0.24 1.45 -9.78
N GLY A 46 -0.24 0.25 -10.36
CA GLY A 46 -0.32 -1.01 -9.61
C GLY A 46 0.87 -1.23 -8.69
N VAL A 47 2.10 -1.04 -9.21
CA VAL A 47 3.33 -1.17 -8.42
C VAL A 47 3.36 -0.13 -7.30
N LEU A 48 3.07 1.13 -7.60
CA LEU A 48 3.00 2.19 -6.59
C LEU A 48 1.93 1.89 -5.53
N GLY A 49 0.74 1.45 -5.93
CA GLY A 49 -0.34 1.10 -5.00
C GLY A 49 0.06 -0.03 -4.05
N VAL A 50 0.73 -1.06 -4.55
CA VAL A 50 1.24 -2.17 -3.72
C VAL A 50 2.34 -1.68 -2.78
N LEU A 51 3.29 -0.87 -3.26
CA LEU A 51 4.37 -0.32 -2.44
C LEU A 51 3.83 0.56 -1.32
N LEU A 52 2.90 1.48 -1.61
CA LEU A 52 2.27 2.33 -0.62
C LEU A 52 1.51 1.50 0.42
N SER A 53 0.71 0.52 -0.04
CA SER A 53 -0.04 -0.36 0.86
C SER A 53 0.90 -1.14 1.78
N SER A 54 1.98 -1.70 1.22
CA SER A 54 2.99 -2.44 1.97
C SER A 54 3.66 -1.56 3.04
N PHE A 55 4.02 -0.33 2.67
CA PHE A 55 4.62 0.64 3.59
C PHE A 55 3.67 0.99 4.75
N ILE A 56 2.39 1.24 4.45
CA ILE A 56 1.37 1.54 5.47
C ILE A 56 1.19 0.35 6.41
N ILE A 57 1.08 -0.87 5.88
CA ILE A 57 0.93 -2.10 6.67
C ILE A 57 2.15 -2.31 7.58
N PHE A 58 3.35 -2.06 7.07
CA PHE A 58 4.58 -2.17 7.85
C PHE A 58 4.61 -1.17 9.01
N SER A 59 4.25 0.10 8.74
CA SER A 59 4.13 1.14 9.77
C SER A 59 3.09 0.78 10.84
N LEU A 60 1.94 0.24 10.42
CA LEU A 60 0.90 -0.23 11.35
C LEU A 60 1.41 -1.39 12.23
N LYS A 61 2.11 -2.37 11.65
CA LYS A 61 2.69 -3.49 12.41
C LYS A 61 3.71 -3.00 13.43
N ALA A 62 4.55 -2.03 13.07
CA ALA A 62 5.51 -1.42 13.99
C ALA A 62 4.79 -0.73 15.17
N LYS A 63 3.73 0.04 14.89
CA LYS A 63 2.89 0.67 15.92
C LYS A 63 2.26 -0.37 16.84
N ILE A 64 1.66 -1.42 16.29
CA ILE A 64 1.06 -2.51 17.09
C ILE A 64 2.10 -3.13 18.02
N HIS A 65 3.31 -3.40 17.52
CA HIS A 65 4.38 -3.96 18.33
C HIS A 65 4.79 -3.02 19.48
N PHE A 66 4.93 -1.72 19.18
CA PHE A 66 5.24 -0.72 20.20
C PHE A 66 4.14 -0.63 21.27
N LEU A 67 2.87 -0.51 20.87
CA LEU A 67 1.74 -0.42 21.82
C LEU A 67 1.64 -1.67 22.70
N LYS A 68 1.88 -2.86 22.13
CA LYS A 68 1.88 -4.12 22.89
C LYS A 68 2.94 -4.13 23.99
N ARG A 69 4.15 -3.61 23.71
CA ARG A 69 5.22 -3.47 24.72
C ARG A 69 4.83 -2.50 25.83
N ASN A 70 4.19 -1.37 25.49
CA ASN A 70 3.73 -0.39 26.48
C ASN A 70 2.68 -0.99 27.43
N ILE A 71 1.70 -1.74 26.88
CA ILE A 71 0.71 -2.46 27.69
C ILE A 71 1.37 -3.48 28.61
N GLN A 72 2.37 -4.23 28.12
CA GLN A 72 3.08 -5.21 28.93
C GLN A 72 3.84 -4.56 30.09
N SER A 73 4.53 -3.44 29.85
CA SER A 73 5.22 -2.70 30.90
C SER A 73 4.25 -2.15 31.94
N ALA A 74 3.17 -1.49 31.51
CA ALA A 74 2.14 -0.96 32.41
C ALA A 74 1.49 -2.06 33.25
N LYS A 75 1.23 -3.23 32.67
CA LYS A 75 0.71 -4.39 33.41
C LYS A 75 1.71 -4.90 34.46
N SER A 76 3.00 -4.96 34.13
CA SER A 76 4.04 -5.37 35.07
C SER A 76 4.19 -4.40 36.25
N GLU A 77 3.98 -3.10 36.04
CA GLU A 77 4.00 -2.11 37.11
C GLU A 77 2.81 -2.29 38.07
N LEU A 78 1.61 -2.53 37.53
CA LEU A 78 0.43 -2.85 38.34
C LEU A 78 0.61 -4.14 39.16
N ASP A 79 1.17 -5.18 38.56
CA ASP A 79 1.44 -6.45 39.26
C ASP A 79 2.45 -6.23 40.40
N LYS A 80 3.51 -5.43 40.19
CA LYS A 80 4.48 -5.06 41.23
C LYS A 80 3.83 -4.30 42.38
N LEU A 81 3.02 -3.27 42.08
CA LEU A 81 2.31 -2.49 43.08
C LEU A 81 1.35 -3.36 43.90
N LYS A 82 0.66 -4.30 43.26
CA LYS A 82 -0.24 -5.25 43.93
C LYS A 82 0.52 -6.19 44.87
N THR A 83 1.70 -6.68 44.49
CA THR A 83 2.53 -7.51 45.37
C THR A 83 3.17 -6.72 46.51
N SER A 84 3.60 -5.48 46.30
CA SER A 84 4.18 -4.64 47.36
C SER A 84 3.12 -4.19 48.37
N GLY A 85 1.94 -3.77 47.91
CA GLY A 85 0.85 -3.36 48.80
C GLY A 85 0.29 -4.49 49.67
N VAL A 86 0.41 -5.76 49.24
CA VAL A 86 0.05 -6.93 50.08
C VAL A 86 1.15 -7.27 51.08
N LYS A 87 2.42 -6.99 50.74
CA LYS A 87 3.57 -7.26 51.61
C LYS A 87 3.74 -6.22 52.73
N ASP A 88 3.22 -5.01 52.55
CA ASP A 88 3.17 -3.98 53.61
C ASP A 88 2.02 -4.21 54.62
N LEU A 89 1.08 -5.13 54.33
CA LEU A 89 -0.08 -5.44 55.18
C LEU A 89 0.07 -6.77 55.96
N VAL A 90 1.19 -7.47 55.81
CA VAL A 90 1.55 -8.71 56.54
C VAL A 90 2.78 -8.44 57.39
#